data_AF-A0A524ANZ6-F1
#
_entry.id   AF-A0A524ANZ6-F1
#
_cell.length_a   1.000
_cell.length_b   1.000
_cell.length_c   1.000
_cell.angle_alpha   90.00
_cell.angle_beta   90.00
_cell.angle_gamma   90.00
#
_symmetry.space_group_name_H-M   'P 1'
#
loop_
_entity.id
_entity.type
_entity.pdbx_description
1 polymer ?
#
loop_
_entity_poly.entity_id
_entity_poly.type
_entity_poly.pdbx_seq_one_letter_code
_entity_poly.pdbx_strand_id
1 'polypeptide(L)'
;MSTEGESKCLSEEQIDEIVIAQADDDTAWEEPILVHRATAVTISLPPELASRAAFFARLHRMSNVEDWLRCIIQERIDFEEAAFTGLKQVLTAKSNT
;
A
#
# COMPACT_ATOMS: atom_id res chain seq x y z
N MET A 1 -15.83 35.78 -14.57
CA MET A 1 -15.44 34.38 -14.34
C MET A 1 -14.95 34.28 -12.92
N SER A 2 -15.85 33.93 -12.00
CA SER A 2 -15.55 33.54 -10.63
C SER A 2 -16.71 32.65 -10.19
N THR A 3 -16.46 31.37 -9.95
CA THR A 3 -17.36 30.52 -9.16
C THR A 3 -16.58 30.06 -7.96
N GLU A 4 -16.50 30.96 -6.98
CA GLU A 4 -16.14 30.61 -5.61
C GLU A 4 -17.27 29.72 -5.07
N GLY A 5 -16.95 28.49 -4.73
CA GLY A 5 -17.90 27.55 -4.13
C GLY A 5 -18.29 28.04 -2.74
N GLU A 6 -19.51 28.58 -2.62
CA GLU A 6 -20.17 28.74 -1.33
C GLU A 6 -20.48 27.34 -0.78
N SER A 7 -19.66 26.86 0.16
CA SER A 7 -19.98 25.67 0.95
C SER A 7 -21.14 26.00 1.90
N LYS A 8 -22.35 25.99 1.38
CA LYS A 8 -23.58 26.02 2.17
C LYS A 8 -23.62 24.74 3.01
N CYS A 9 -23.73 24.86 4.33
CA CYS A 9 -24.00 23.71 5.19
C CYS A 9 -25.40 23.18 4.87
N LEU A 10 -25.49 22.20 4.00
CA LEU A 10 -26.71 21.45 3.70
C LEU A 10 -26.98 20.46 4.84
N SER A 11 -28.26 20.22 5.14
CA SER A 11 -28.64 19.10 5.99
C SER A 11 -28.50 17.78 5.23
N GLU A 12 -28.49 16.66 5.95
CA GLU A 12 -28.41 15.31 5.38
C GLU A 12 -29.53 15.08 4.34
N GLU A 13 -30.75 15.48 4.68
CA GLU A 13 -31.92 15.32 3.80
C GLU A 13 -31.77 16.10 2.50
N GLN A 14 -31.17 17.29 2.56
CA GLN A 14 -30.91 18.12 1.39
C GLN A 14 -29.82 17.52 0.50
N ILE A 15 -28.81 16.87 1.09
CA ILE A 15 -27.77 16.16 0.34
C ILE A 15 -28.36 14.94 -0.36
N ASP A 16 -29.19 14.17 0.33
CA ASP A 16 -29.85 13.00 -0.24
C ASP A 16 -30.74 13.36 -1.43
N GLU A 17 -31.52 14.45 -1.32
CA GLU A 17 -32.34 14.94 -2.43
C GLU A 17 -31.49 15.31 -3.65
N ILE A 18 -30.34 15.94 -3.45
CA ILE A 18 -29.41 16.29 -4.54
C ILE A 18 -28.82 15.03 -5.17
N VAL A 19 -28.36 14.08 -4.36
CA VAL A 19 -27.78 12.81 -4.82
C VAL A 19 -28.78 11.99 -5.62
N ILE A 20 -30.03 11.88 -5.15
CA ILE A 20 -31.09 11.16 -5.86
C ILE A 20 -31.43 11.86 -7.18
N ALA A 21 -31.54 13.19 -7.18
CA ALA A 21 -31.88 13.95 -8.38
C ALA A 21 -30.80 13.86 -9.47
N GLN A 22 -29.53 13.66 -9.09
CA GLN A 22 -28.38 13.59 -9.98
C GLN A 22 -27.92 12.15 -10.30
N ALA A 23 -28.63 11.13 -9.78
CA ALA A 23 -28.19 9.74 -9.89
C ALA A 23 -28.03 9.24 -11.34
N ASP A 24 -28.88 9.74 -12.26
CA ASP A 24 -28.86 9.36 -13.67
C ASP A 24 -28.10 10.35 -14.57
N ASP A 25 -27.46 11.38 -13.98
CA ASP A 25 -26.67 12.38 -14.71
C ASP A 25 -25.17 12.14 -14.50
N ASP A 26 -24.55 11.41 -15.43
CA ASP A 26 -23.11 11.12 -15.42
C ASP A 26 -22.22 12.39 -15.39
N THR A 27 -22.73 13.56 -15.80
CA THR A 27 -21.98 14.82 -15.79
C THR A 27 -21.94 15.50 -14.42
N ALA A 28 -22.81 15.08 -13.49
CA ALA A 28 -22.85 15.57 -12.12
C ALA A 28 -21.83 14.87 -11.19
N TRP A 29 -21.23 13.77 -11.63
CA TRP A 29 -20.27 12.97 -10.87
C TRP A 29 -18.84 13.19 -11.34
N GLU A 30 -17.88 13.07 -10.42
CA GLU A 30 -16.47 13.05 -10.76
C GLU A 30 -16.10 11.76 -11.53
N GLU A 31 -14.95 11.78 -12.21
CA GLU A 31 -14.46 10.61 -12.93
C GLU A 31 -14.35 9.38 -12.00
N PRO A 32 -14.81 8.21 -12.44
CA PRO A 32 -14.74 6.99 -11.62
C PRO A 32 -13.31 6.68 -11.18
N ILE A 33 -13.13 6.51 -9.87
CA ILE A 33 -11.84 6.09 -9.32
C ILE A 33 -11.71 4.57 -9.45
N LEU A 34 -10.85 4.12 -10.35
CA LEU A 34 -10.57 2.70 -10.54
C LEU A 34 -9.61 2.16 -9.47
N VAL A 35 -10.17 1.55 -8.43
CA VAL A 35 -9.38 0.90 -7.37
C VAL A 35 -8.87 -0.45 -7.87
N HIS A 36 -7.61 -0.48 -8.29
CA HIS A 36 -6.92 -1.72 -8.62
C HIS A 36 -6.40 -2.34 -7.32
N ARG A 37 -6.98 -3.48 -6.92
CA ARG A 37 -6.38 -4.29 -5.86
C ARG A 37 -4.99 -4.72 -6.33
N ALA A 38 -3.98 -4.51 -5.49
CA ALA A 38 -2.65 -5.01 -5.76
C ALA A 38 -2.75 -6.52 -6.06
N THR A 39 -2.17 -6.94 -7.19
CA THR A 39 -2.15 -8.35 -7.59
C THR A 39 -1.44 -9.15 -6.50
N ALA A 40 -2.18 -10.03 -5.84
CA ALA A 40 -1.61 -10.90 -4.82
C ALA A 40 -0.60 -11.84 -5.46
N VAL A 41 0.67 -11.74 -5.05
CA VAL A 41 1.70 -12.71 -5.41
C VAL A 41 1.59 -13.87 -4.42
N THR A 42 1.36 -15.08 -4.93
CA THR A 42 1.32 -16.29 -4.11
C THR A 42 2.66 -17.00 -4.18
N ILE A 43 3.21 -17.37 -3.02
CA ILE A 43 4.46 -18.11 -2.90
C ILE A 43 4.15 -19.40 -2.14
N SER A 44 4.51 -20.55 -2.71
CA SER A 44 4.38 -21.83 -2.02
C SER A 44 5.55 -22.01 -1.07
N LEU A 45 5.25 -22.35 0.19
CA LEU A 45 6.23 -22.65 1.21
C LEU A 45 6.13 -24.13 1.62
N PRO A 46 7.26 -24.81 1.86
CA PRO A 46 7.24 -26.13 2.48
C PRO A 46 6.47 -26.11 3.82
N PRO A 47 5.71 -27.16 4.16
CA PRO A 47 4.88 -27.18 5.38
C PRO A 47 5.66 -26.90 6.67
N GLU A 48 6.89 -27.41 6.76
CA GLU A 48 7.76 -27.18 7.91
C GLU A 48 8.15 -25.70 8.05
N LEU A 49 8.49 -25.06 6.94
CA LEU A 49 8.84 -23.64 6.90
C LEU A 49 7.64 -22.76 7.24
N ALA A 50 6.47 -23.07 6.69
CA ALA A 50 5.22 -22.37 7.02
C ALA A 50 4.88 -22.50 8.52
N SER A 51 5.09 -23.68 9.10
CA SER A 51 4.86 -23.92 10.54
C SER A 51 5.77 -23.08 11.42
N ARG A 52 7.05 -22.98 11.06
CA ARG A 52 8.02 -22.13 11.76
C ARG A 52 7.68 -20.65 11.60
N ALA A 53 7.30 -20.21 10.41
CA ALA A 53 6.86 -18.84 10.17
C ALA A 53 5.64 -18.48 11.03
N ALA A 54 4.65 -19.38 11.12
CA ALA A 54 3.47 -19.18 11.97
C ALA A 54 3.80 -19.14 13.46
N PHE A 55 4.80 -19.90 13.92
CA PHE A 55 5.30 -19.78 15.29
C PHE A 55 5.89 -18.39 15.56
N PHE A 56 6.76 -17.89 14.69
CA PHE A 56 7.38 -16.58 14.88
C PHE A 56 6.40 -15.43 14.73
N ALA A 57 5.46 -15.49 13.79
CA ALA A 57 4.40 -14.49 13.67
C ALA A 57 3.64 -14.30 15.01
N ARG A 58 3.30 -15.42 15.67
CA ARG A 58 2.67 -15.40 17.00
C ARG A 58 3.61 -14.88 18.09
N LEU A 59 4.87 -15.31 18.07
CA LEU A 59 5.89 -14.84 19.03
C LEU A 59 6.05 -13.31 18.98
N HIS A 60 6.02 -12.73 17.79
CA HIS A 60 6.14 -11.29 17.54
C HIS A 60 4.79 -10.55 17.58
N ARG A 61 3.68 -11.20 17.96
CA ARG A 61 2.33 -10.62 18.06
C ARG A 61 1.84 -9.98 16.75
N MET A 62 2.22 -10.54 15.62
CA MET A 62 1.72 -10.14 14.31
C MET A 62 0.32 -10.68 14.06
N SER A 63 -0.50 -9.92 13.34
CA SER A 63 -1.89 -10.24 13.02
C SER A 63 -2.04 -11.53 12.21
N ASN A 64 -1.09 -11.80 11.32
CA ASN A 64 -1.05 -13.01 10.49
C ASN A 64 0.40 -13.32 10.06
N VAL A 65 0.58 -14.48 9.43
CA VAL A 65 1.90 -14.97 8.97
C VAL A 65 2.44 -14.13 7.81
N GLU A 66 1.56 -13.62 6.95
CA GLU A 66 1.94 -12.83 5.78
C GLU A 66 2.60 -11.51 6.20
N ASP A 67 2.02 -10.80 7.17
CA ASP A 67 2.56 -9.54 7.69
C ASP A 67 3.94 -9.76 8.31
N TRP A 68 4.09 -10.84 9.08
CA TRP A 68 5.40 -11.20 9.63
C TRP A 68 6.42 -11.49 8.53
N LEU A 69 6.06 -12.30 7.52
CA LEU A 69 6.94 -12.60 6.39
C LEU A 69 7.31 -11.34 5.60
N ARG A 70 6.37 -10.41 5.41
CA ARG A 70 6.62 -9.14 4.72
C ARG A 70 7.67 -8.31 5.45
N CYS A 71 7.59 -8.20 6.78
CA CYS A 71 8.61 -7.52 7.58
C CYS A 71 9.98 -8.17 7.41
N ILE A 72 10.08 -9.50 7.53
CA ILE A 72 11.35 -10.22 7.40
C ILE A 72 11.96 -10.04 6.00
N ILE A 73 11.14 -10.11 4.95
CA ILE A 73 11.60 -9.91 3.57
C ILE A 73 12.11 -8.48 3.39
N GLN A 74 11.37 -7.48 3.87
CA GLN A 74 11.77 -6.08 3.77
C GLN A 74 13.09 -5.82 4.52
N GLU A 75 13.18 -6.27 5.78
CA GLU A 75 14.41 -6.14 6.59
C GLU A 75 15.62 -6.77 5.89
N ARG A 76 15.43 -7.93 5.24
CA ARG A 76 16.52 -8.59 4.52
C ARG A 76 16.92 -7.81 3.27
N ILE A 77 15.96 -7.26 2.53
CA ILE A 77 16.23 -6.42 1.35
C ILE A 77 17.01 -5.17 1.78
N ASP A 78 16.53 -4.45 2.79
CA ASP A 78 17.15 -3.22 3.29
C ASP A 78 18.61 -3.48 3.73
N PHE A 79 18.85 -4.61 4.40
CA PHE A 79 20.18 -5.02 4.82
C PHE A 79 21.12 -5.29 3.63
N GLU A 80 20.64 -6.00 2.62
CA GLU A 80 21.42 -6.30 1.40
C GLU A 80 21.71 -5.03 0.60
N GLU A 81 20.73 -4.13 0.46
CA GLU A 81 20.90 -2.86 -0.23
C GLU A 81 21.93 -1.95 0.46
N ALA A 82 21.90 -1.89 1.79
CA ALA A 82 22.89 -1.15 2.58
C ALA A 82 24.29 -1.74 2.40
N ALA A 83 24.43 -3.07 2.48
CA ALA A 83 25.71 -3.76 2.26
C ALA A 83 26.25 -3.52 0.83
N PHE A 84 25.38 -3.56 -0.17
CA PHE A 84 25.73 -3.35 -1.57
C PHE A 84 26.12 -1.90 -1.88
N THR A 85 25.45 -0.93 -1.27
CA THR A 85 25.79 0.49 -1.41
C THR A 85 27.19 0.78 -0.89
N GLY A 86 27.55 0.21 0.26
CA GLY A 86 28.92 0.29 0.80
C GLY A 86 29.96 -0.28 -0.17
N LEU A 87 29.66 -1.42 -0.80
CA LEU A 87 30.55 -2.03 -1.78
C LEU A 87 30.73 -1.17 -3.04
N LYS A 88 29.64 -0.58 -3.56
CA LYS A 88 29.71 0.33 -4.71
C LYS A 88 30.61 1.53 -4.42
N GLN A 89 30.46 2.19 -3.27
CA GLN A 89 31.30 3.34 -2.91
C GLN A 89 32.79 3.00 -2.87
N VAL A 90 33.15 1.83 -2.31
CA VAL A 90 34.54 1.34 -2.28
C VAL A 90 35.07 1.07 -3.69
N LEU A 91 34.26 0.49 -4.57
CA LEU A 91 34.63 0.24 -5.96
C LEU A 91 34.83 1.55 -6.75
N THR A 92 33.94 2.52 -6.61
CA THR A 92 34.06 3.83 -7.29
C THR A 92 35.27 4.62 -6.80
N ALA A 93 35.61 4.51 -5.49
CA ALA A 93 36.82 5.13 -4.94
C ALA A 93 38.09 4.48 -5.51
N LYS A 94 38.10 3.15 -5.66
CA LYS A 94 39.24 2.39 -6.20
C LYS A 94 39.43 2.56 -7.72
N SER A 95 38.39 2.85 -8.48
CA SER A 95 38.50 3.09 -9.93
C SER A 95 38.96 4.51 -10.31
N ASN A 96 38.88 5.47 -9.37
CA ASN A 96 39.31 6.85 -9.57
C ASN A 96 40.74 7.13 -9.05
N THR A 97 41.48 6.08 -8.67
CA THR A 97 42.92 6.13 -8.32
C THR A 97 43.71 5.30 -9.32
#